data_AF-A0A673GF70-F1
#
_entry.id   AF-A0A673GF70-F1
#
_cell.length_a   1.000
_cell.length_b   1.000
_cell.length_c   1.000
_cell.angle_alpha   90.00
_cell.angle_beta   90.00
_cell.angle_gamma   90.00
#
_symmetry.space_group_name_H-M   'P 1'
#
loop_
_entity.id
_entity.type
_entity.pdbx_description
1 polymer ?
#
loop_
_entity_poly.entity_id
_entity_poly.type
_entity_poly.pdbx_seq_one_letter_code
_entity_poly.pdbx_strand_id
1 'polypeptide(L)'
;MLGLSSTGSAFMMVNSTGRFAGQKALLFTPQLKENDTHCVIFQYYVAGRAGGRPGHLNVYIKENNSPMGLPVWNTSGPAGRSWNQVELAISTYWPNFYQVRSTHTPLQTATFLCTVNGEWRDSFNLWLQGIGGREAPMKATKPWNNQRFIGMFDVVNTTKQDSGRYRCIVHSNIGVGVSNYGELTIKQPPVPIAPPQLMAVGATYLWIQLNANSINGDGPIINREVEYRTVSGTMYDLQPVDKTSHKIGHLDPDTEYEISVLLTRPLEGGTGAPGPPLRARTKCAGNRDHLGCCF
;
A
#
# COMPACT_ATOMS: atom_id res chain seq x y z
N MET A 1 -23.28 1.52 30.16
CA MET A 1 -24.23 0.39 30.29
C MET A 1 -24.45 -0.17 28.89
N LEU A 2 -24.46 -1.50 28.68
CA LEU A 2 -24.78 -2.13 27.37
C LEU A 2 -25.93 -3.12 27.57
N GLY A 3 -27.00 -3.03 26.77
CA GLY A 3 -28.22 -3.85 26.95
C GLY A 3 -28.71 -4.48 25.64
N LEU A 4 -29.26 -5.70 25.74
CA LEU A 4 -30.03 -6.41 24.71
C LEU A 4 -31.46 -6.58 25.26
N SER A 5 -32.48 -6.18 24.50
CA SER A 5 -33.86 -6.05 25.02
C SER A 5 -34.69 -7.32 24.85
N SER A 6 -35.20 -7.88 25.96
CA SER A 6 -36.64 -8.15 26.16
C SER A 6 -36.95 -8.52 27.63
N THR A 7 -38.02 -7.92 28.18
CA THR A 7 -38.74 -8.20 29.45
C THR A 7 -37.90 -8.67 30.65
N GLY A 8 -37.54 -7.70 31.49
CA GLY A 8 -36.56 -7.85 32.58
C GLY A 8 -35.25 -7.22 32.11
N SER A 9 -35.13 -5.89 32.17
CA SER A 9 -34.02 -5.16 31.53
C SER A 9 -32.70 -5.42 32.26
N ALA A 10 -32.05 -6.53 31.92
CA ALA A 10 -30.69 -6.85 32.30
C ALA A 10 -29.73 -6.06 31.41
N PHE A 11 -28.70 -5.47 32.03
CA PHE A 11 -27.68 -4.72 31.33
C PHE A 11 -26.33 -4.97 31.97
N MET A 12 -25.28 -4.80 31.18
CA MET A 12 -23.91 -4.80 31.68
C MET A 12 -23.53 -3.40 32.15
N MET A 13 -23.04 -3.26 33.38
CA MET A 13 -22.66 -1.99 33.99
C MET A 13 -21.17 -1.92 34.28
N VAL A 14 -20.58 -0.76 34.02
CA VAL A 14 -19.24 -0.38 34.50
C VAL A 14 -19.41 0.78 35.46
N ASN A 15 -19.03 0.59 36.72
CA ASN A 15 -19.04 1.65 37.73
C ASN A 15 -17.66 2.33 37.79
N SER A 16 -17.59 3.59 37.36
CA SER A 16 -16.36 4.40 37.40
C SER A 16 -16.19 5.22 38.68
N THR A 17 -17.09 5.09 39.66
CA THR A 17 -16.98 5.79 40.94
C THR A 17 -15.73 5.35 41.69
N GLY A 18 -14.89 6.30 42.10
CA GLY A 18 -13.62 6.01 42.79
C GLY A 18 -12.53 5.39 41.91
N ARG A 19 -12.69 5.43 40.57
CA ARG A 19 -11.70 4.96 39.60
C ARG A 19 -10.87 6.13 39.07
N PHE A 20 -9.64 5.83 38.66
CA PHE A 20 -8.70 6.82 38.15
C PHE A 20 -8.67 6.83 36.62
N ALA A 21 -8.29 7.97 36.04
CA ALA A 21 -8.12 8.11 34.59
C ALA A 21 -7.12 7.08 34.06
N GLY A 22 -7.41 6.50 32.89
CA GLY A 22 -6.58 5.48 32.24
C GLY A 22 -6.93 4.02 32.59
N GLN A 23 -7.74 3.78 33.63
CA GLN A 23 -8.26 2.44 33.92
C GLN A 23 -9.24 1.98 32.83
N LYS A 24 -9.12 0.74 32.38
CA LYS A 24 -9.92 0.18 31.27
C LYS A 24 -10.61 -1.11 31.71
N ALA A 25 -11.83 -1.31 31.22
CA ALA A 25 -12.56 -2.56 31.31
C ALA A 25 -12.92 -3.00 29.88
N LEU A 26 -12.75 -4.30 29.58
CA LEU A 26 -13.00 -4.86 28.27
C LEU A 26 -14.14 -5.87 28.36
N LEU A 27 -15.07 -5.77 27.42
CA LEU A 27 -16.14 -6.74 27.23
C LEU A 27 -16.00 -7.34 25.84
N PHE A 28 -15.96 -8.67 25.77
CA PHE A 28 -15.85 -9.40 24.52
C PHE A 28 -17.19 -10.07 24.20
N THR A 29 -17.71 -9.81 23.00
CA THR A 29 -18.82 -10.60 22.44
C THR A 29 -18.29 -11.98 22.02
N PRO A 30 -19.16 -12.98 21.86
CA PRO A 30 -18.81 -14.22 21.16
C PRO A 30 -18.22 -13.91 19.78
N GLN A 31 -17.35 -14.80 19.29
CA GLN A 31 -16.84 -14.68 17.93
C GLN A 31 -17.97 -14.94 16.94
N LEU A 32 -18.30 -13.93 16.14
CA LEU A 32 -19.26 -14.05 15.05
C LEU A 32 -18.54 -14.62 13.81
N LYS A 33 -19.16 -15.60 13.15
CA LYS A 33 -18.63 -16.27 11.94
C LYS A 33 -19.70 -16.26 10.85
N GLU A 34 -20.08 -15.06 10.44
CA GLU A 34 -21.08 -14.85 9.40
C GLU A 34 -20.41 -14.81 8.02
N ASN A 35 -21.09 -15.35 7.00
CA ASN A 35 -20.61 -15.35 5.62
C ASN A 35 -21.01 -14.08 4.85
N ASP A 36 -22.03 -13.35 5.33
CA ASP A 36 -22.57 -12.15 4.71
C ASP A 36 -22.36 -10.92 5.60
N THR A 37 -22.62 -9.74 5.03
CA THR A 37 -22.65 -8.49 5.81
C THR A 37 -23.77 -8.58 6.84
N HIS A 38 -23.43 -8.39 8.11
CA HIS A 38 -24.38 -8.46 9.22
C HIS A 38 -24.32 -7.19 10.07
N CYS A 39 -25.44 -6.87 10.71
CA CYS A 39 -25.56 -5.70 11.57
C CYS A 39 -25.55 -6.13 13.05
N VAL A 40 -24.62 -5.59 13.82
CA VAL A 40 -24.61 -5.71 15.28
C VAL A 40 -25.22 -4.44 15.86
N ILE A 41 -26.36 -4.59 16.53
CA ILE A 41 -27.07 -3.47 17.16
C ILE A 41 -26.92 -3.59 18.66
N PHE A 42 -26.49 -2.50 19.30
CA PHE A 42 -26.44 -2.42 20.75
C PHE A 42 -26.94 -1.07 21.25
N GLN A 43 -27.44 -1.06 22.48
CA GLN A 43 -27.86 0.16 23.16
C GLN A 43 -26.90 0.49 24.29
N TYR A 44 -26.57 1.76 24.43
CA TYR A 44 -25.72 2.25 25.49
C TYR A 44 -26.34 3.40 26.28
N TYR A 45 -25.95 3.47 27.55
CA TYR A 45 -26.37 4.50 28.50
C TYR A 45 -25.18 4.99 29.32
N VAL A 46 -25.07 6.31 29.48
CA VAL A 46 -23.98 6.98 30.21
C VAL A 46 -24.58 7.91 31.27
N ALA A 47 -24.50 7.52 32.53
CA ALA A 47 -24.89 8.36 33.67
C ALA A 47 -23.69 8.88 34.45
N GLY A 48 -23.85 10.07 35.01
CA GLY A 48 -22.84 10.79 35.76
C GLY A 48 -23.41 12.07 36.35
N ARG A 49 -22.58 12.80 37.10
CA ARG A 49 -22.93 14.13 37.60
C ARG A 49 -23.12 15.10 36.42
N ALA A 50 -23.93 16.14 36.60
CA ALA A 50 -24.19 17.12 35.55
C ALA A 50 -22.88 17.71 35.01
N GLY A 51 -22.69 17.67 33.69
CA GLY A 51 -21.44 18.09 33.02
C GLY A 51 -20.25 17.12 33.16
N GLY A 52 -20.40 16.05 33.93
CA GLY A 52 -19.38 15.03 34.12
C GLY A 52 -19.23 14.10 32.92
N ARG A 53 -17.98 13.70 32.65
CA ARG A 53 -17.60 12.70 31.63
C ARG A 53 -17.09 11.45 32.34
N PRO A 54 -17.96 10.48 32.65
CA PRO A 54 -17.61 9.34 33.51
C PRO A 54 -16.64 8.33 32.86
N GLY A 55 -16.33 8.48 31.57
CA GLY A 55 -15.37 7.66 30.83
C GLY A 55 -15.58 7.72 29.32
N HIS A 56 -14.77 6.96 28.59
CA HIS A 56 -14.91 6.75 27.14
C HIS A 56 -15.44 5.35 26.87
N LEU A 57 -16.45 5.23 26.01
CA LEU A 57 -16.86 3.94 25.46
C LEU A 57 -16.27 3.82 24.06
N ASN A 58 -15.40 2.82 23.89
CA ASN A 58 -14.76 2.50 22.62
C ASN A 58 -15.22 1.12 22.18
N VAL A 59 -15.56 0.99 20.91
CA VAL A 59 -15.90 -0.30 20.29
C VAL A 59 -14.82 -0.67 19.29
N TYR A 60 -14.39 -1.92 19.36
CA TYR A 60 -13.33 -2.49 18.54
C TYR A 60 -13.88 -3.69 17.77
N ILE A 61 -13.42 -3.85 16.53
CA ILE A 61 -13.65 -5.05 15.74
C ILE A 61 -12.29 -5.72 15.56
N LYS A 62 -12.18 -6.92 16.14
CA LYS A 62 -10.98 -7.75 16.06
C LYS A 62 -11.22 -8.90 15.10
N GLU A 63 -10.51 -8.90 13.98
CA GLU A 63 -10.45 -10.05 13.07
C GLU A 63 -9.55 -11.16 13.62
N ASN A 64 -9.71 -12.38 13.10
CA ASN A 64 -8.96 -13.53 13.58
C ASN A 64 -7.44 -13.30 13.45
N ASN A 65 -6.68 -13.62 14.51
CA ASN A 65 -5.23 -13.40 14.63
C ASN A 65 -4.73 -11.97 14.38
N SER A 66 -5.62 -10.96 14.32
CA SER A 66 -5.23 -9.56 14.14
C SER A 66 -5.10 -8.84 15.50
N PRO A 67 -4.23 -7.82 15.62
CA PRO A 67 -4.21 -6.95 16.78
C PRO A 67 -5.57 -6.25 16.94
N MET A 68 -5.89 -5.80 18.16
CA MET A 68 -7.17 -5.13 18.47
C MET A 68 -7.39 -3.86 17.64
N GLY A 69 -6.30 -3.24 17.16
CA GLY A 69 -6.34 -2.06 16.30
C GLY A 69 -6.89 -0.83 17.01
N LEU A 70 -7.31 0.14 16.21
CA LEU A 70 -7.97 1.36 16.66
C LEU A 70 -9.49 1.14 16.81
N PRO A 71 -10.17 1.93 17.66
CA PRO A 71 -11.62 1.82 17.82
C PRO A 71 -12.32 2.17 16.51
N VAL A 72 -13.32 1.36 16.14
CA VAL A 72 -14.18 1.64 14.98
C VAL A 72 -15.27 2.65 15.32
N TRP A 73 -15.62 2.76 16.59
CA TRP A 73 -16.58 3.73 17.10
C TRP A 73 -16.19 4.13 18.51
N ASN A 74 -16.39 5.40 18.86
CA ASN A 74 -16.17 5.89 20.20
C ASN A 74 -17.23 6.92 20.59
N THR A 75 -17.44 7.07 21.90
CA THR A 75 -18.17 8.20 22.45
C THR A 75 -17.51 8.69 23.72
N SER A 76 -17.48 10.01 23.86
CA SER A 76 -16.98 10.74 25.03
C SER A 76 -18.00 11.79 25.48
N GLY A 77 -19.27 11.41 25.44
CA GLY A 77 -20.37 12.32 25.73
C GLY A 77 -20.49 12.67 27.22
N PRO A 78 -21.00 13.86 27.55
CA PRO A 78 -21.49 14.15 28.89
C PRO A 78 -22.58 13.14 29.27
N ALA A 79 -22.75 12.90 30.58
CA ALA A 79 -23.80 12.03 31.06
C ALA A 79 -25.18 12.43 30.49
N GLY A 80 -25.74 11.56 29.64
CA GLY A 80 -27.05 11.70 29.05
C GLY A 80 -28.01 10.72 29.72
N ARG A 81 -29.15 11.21 30.19
CA ARG A 81 -30.17 10.36 30.84
C ARG A 81 -31.06 9.63 29.83
N SER A 82 -30.51 9.22 28.69
CA SER A 82 -31.22 8.52 27.61
C SER A 82 -30.42 7.32 27.11
N TRP A 83 -31.15 6.29 26.67
CA TRP A 83 -30.56 5.18 25.93
C TRP A 83 -30.31 5.61 24.49
N ASN A 84 -29.13 5.27 23.98
CA ASN A 84 -28.74 5.56 22.61
C ASN A 84 -28.46 4.23 21.92
N GLN A 85 -28.99 4.06 20.71
CA GLN A 85 -28.75 2.88 19.89
C GLN A 85 -27.61 3.14 18.91
N VAL A 86 -26.79 2.11 18.67
CA VAL A 86 -25.73 2.11 17.66
C VAL A 86 -25.87 0.85 16.84
N GLU A 87 -25.83 1.01 15.52
CA GLU A 87 -25.78 -0.07 14.56
C GLU A 87 -24.38 -0.16 13.94
N LEU A 88 -23.80 -1.36 13.93
CA LEU A 88 -22.51 -1.66 13.32
C LEU A 88 -22.71 -2.62 12.15
N ALA A 89 -22.55 -2.15 10.92
CA ALA A 89 -22.57 -2.98 9.73
C ALA A 89 -21.16 -3.52 9.47
N ILE A 90 -20.97 -4.83 9.62
CA ILE A 90 -19.67 -5.49 9.56
C ILE A 90 -19.60 -6.37 8.30
N SER A 91 -18.64 -6.07 7.41
CA SER A 91 -18.39 -6.83 6.19
C SER A 91 -16.98 -7.43 6.16
N THR A 92 -16.74 -8.42 7.03
CA THR A 92 -15.46 -9.14 7.15
C THR A 92 -15.44 -10.41 6.29
N TYR A 93 -15.42 -10.29 4.96
CA TYR A 93 -15.32 -11.44 4.04
C TYR A 93 -13.90 -11.64 3.48
N TRP A 94 -13.55 -12.91 3.18
CA TRP A 94 -12.27 -13.43 2.66
C TRP A 94 -12.36 -13.80 1.17
N PRO A 95 -11.36 -13.55 0.29
CA PRO A 95 -10.43 -12.42 0.20
C PRO A 95 -10.74 -11.55 -1.04
N ASN A 96 -10.72 -10.23 -0.90
CA ASN A 96 -10.62 -9.33 -2.05
C ASN A 96 -9.18 -8.85 -2.18
N PHE A 97 -8.55 -9.17 -3.32
CA PHE A 97 -7.25 -8.65 -3.70
C PHE A 97 -7.41 -7.21 -4.21
N TYR A 98 -6.77 -6.24 -3.55
CA TYR A 98 -6.67 -4.89 -4.07
C TYR A 98 -5.31 -4.74 -4.78
N GLN A 99 -5.33 -4.52 -6.08
CA GLN A 99 -4.12 -4.21 -6.84
C GLN A 99 -3.89 -2.69 -6.82
N VAL A 100 -2.74 -2.29 -6.31
CA VAL A 100 -2.25 -0.91 -6.40
C VAL A 100 -1.87 -0.62 -7.84
N ARG A 101 -2.57 0.33 -8.47
CA ARG A 101 -2.18 0.89 -9.75
C ARG A 101 -1.27 2.09 -9.50
N SER A 102 0.05 1.88 -9.58
CA SER A 102 1.03 2.96 -9.48
C SER A 102 1.15 3.66 -10.82
N THR A 103 0.82 4.95 -10.89
CA THR A 103 1.14 5.75 -12.08
C THR A 103 2.60 6.25 -12.02
N HIS A 104 3.22 6.29 -13.19
CA HIS A 104 4.62 6.58 -13.51
C HIS A 104 5.30 7.73 -12.68
N THR A 105 6.58 7.54 -12.30
CA THR A 105 7.56 8.49 -11.67
C THR A 105 7.48 8.69 -10.14
N PRO A 106 8.58 9.10 -9.46
CA PRO A 106 8.79 8.80 -8.04
C PRO A 106 7.70 9.49 -7.24
N LEU A 107 7.23 8.83 -6.17
CA LEU A 107 5.96 9.07 -5.45
C LEU A 107 4.81 8.16 -5.94
N GLN A 108 5.08 6.84 -5.96
CA GLN A 108 4.05 5.82 -6.14
C GLN A 108 2.88 6.14 -5.20
N THR A 109 1.69 6.39 -5.77
CA THR A 109 0.47 6.66 -5.03
C THR A 109 -0.42 5.42 -5.09
N ALA A 110 -0.85 4.95 -3.93
CA ALA A 110 -1.76 3.82 -3.84
C ALA A 110 -3.20 4.31 -3.64
N THR A 111 -4.10 3.94 -4.54
CA THR A 111 -5.52 4.31 -4.45
C THR A 111 -6.34 3.15 -3.90
N PHE A 112 -7.11 3.41 -2.84
CA PHE A 112 -8.14 2.51 -2.33
C PHE A 112 -9.51 2.97 -2.78
N LEU A 113 -10.33 1.99 -3.18
CA LEU A 113 -11.72 2.20 -3.57
C LEU A 113 -12.62 1.48 -2.56
N CYS A 114 -13.36 2.26 -1.78
CA CYS A 114 -14.30 1.77 -0.78
C CYS A 114 -15.71 1.86 -1.35
N THR A 115 -16.34 0.73 -1.67
CA THR A 115 -17.76 0.71 -2.07
C THR A 115 -18.64 0.66 -0.82
N VAL A 116 -19.48 1.67 -0.65
CA VAL A 116 -20.40 1.79 0.48
C VAL A 116 -21.82 1.54 0.00
N ASN A 117 -22.56 0.69 0.70
CA ASN A 117 -24.01 0.51 0.52
C ASN A 117 -24.73 1.52 1.41
N GLY A 118 -25.46 2.45 0.80
CA GLY A 118 -26.13 3.55 1.48
C GLY A 118 -26.43 4.70 0.50
N GLU A 119 -27.35 5.57 0.88
CA GLU A 119 -27.64 6.75 0.07
C GLU A 119 -26.52 7.79 0.24
N TRP A 120 -26.07 8.37 -0.86
CA TRP A 120 -24.99 9.38 -0.85
C TRP A 120 -25.40 10.70 -0.12
N ARG A 121 -26.69 10.87 0.18
CA ARG A 121 -27.25 12.09 0.78
C ARG A 121 -27.17 12.15 2.30
N ASP A 122 -26.82 11.04 2.96
CA ASP A 122 -26.66 11.04 4.41
C ASP A 122 -25.45 11.88 4.81
N SER A 123 -25.55 12.63 5.91
CA SER A 123 -24.36 13.25 6.50
C SER A 123 -23.46 12.15 7.06
N PHE A 124 -22.40 11.79 6.34
CA PHE A 124 -21.45 10.76 6.76
C PHE A 124 -20.02 11.29 6.80
N ASN A 125 -19.20 10.63 7.62
CA ASN A 125 -17.75 10.76 7.61
C ASN A 125 -17.15 9.42 7.16
N LEU A 126 -16.36 9.43 6.09
CA LEU A 126 -15.76 8.23 5.49
C LEU A 126 -14.23 8.40 5.47
N TRP A 127 -13.50 7.45 6.05
CA TRP A 127 -12.04 7.49 6.10
C TRP A 127 -11.42 6.10 5.95
N LEU A 128 -10.13 6.10 5.61
CA LEU A 128 -9.31 4.89 5.53
C LEU A 128 -8.43 4.78 6.78
N GLN A 129 -8.53 3.66 7.49
CA GLN A 129 -7.78 3.38 8.71
C GLN A 129 -6.71 2.31 8.46
N GLY A 130 -5.44 2.67 8.65
CA GLY A 130 -4.31 1.73 8.69
C GLY A 130 -3.96 1.26 10.11
N ILE A 131 -3.41 0.04 10.25
CA ILE A 131 -3.00 -0.53 11.56
C ILE A 131 -1.93 0.35 12.28
N GLY A 132 -1.12 1.10 11.54
CA GLY A 132 -0.13 2.04 12.09
C GLY A 132 -0.68 3.40 12.53
N GLY A 133 -2.00 3.61 12.51
CA GLY A 133 -2.62 4.92 12.81
C GLY A 133 -2.48 5.95 11.69
N ARG A 134 -1.96 5.54 10.53
CA ARG A 134 -1.94 6.37 9.32
C ARG A 134 -3.35 6.39 8.74
N GLU A 135 -3.90 7.57 8.59
CA GLU A 135 -5.17 7.82 7.91
C GLU A 135 -4.90 8.50 6.58
N ALA A 136 -5.53 8.01 5.51
CA ALA A 136 -5.46 8.67 4.21
C ALA A 136 -6.68 9.59 4.06
N PRO A 137 -6.48 10.86 3.66
CA PRO A 137 -7.60 11.75 3.43
C PRO A 137 -8.44 11.25 2.25
N MET A 138 -9.76 11.43 2.36
CA MET A 138 -10.68 11.12 1.28
C MET A 138 -10.42 12.09 0.12
N LYS A 139 -10.11 11.54 -1.06
CA LYS A 139 -9.90 12.32 -2.29
C LYS A 139 -11.22 12.80 -2.86
N ALA A 140 -12.16 11.87 -3.00
CA ALA A 140 -13.48 12.13 -3.57
C ALA A 140 -14.44 11.01 -3.23
N THR A 141 -15.74 11.32 -3.29
CA THR A 141 -16.81 10.33 -3.35
C THR A 141 -17.50 10.41 -4.69
N LYS A 142 -17.82 9.27 -5.29
CA LYS A 142 -18.60 9.20 -6.53
C LYS A 142 -19.85 8.35 -6.32
N PRO A 143 -21.07 8.85 -6.64
CA PRO A 143 -22.26 8.01 -6.63
C PRO A 143 -22.11 6.92 -7.69
N TRP A 144 -22.42 5.68 -7.33
CA TRP A 144 -22.47 4.55 -8.26
C TRP A 144 -23.90 4.31 -8.73
N ASN A 145 -24.85 4.33 -7.78
CA ASN A 145 -26.29 4.33 -8.03
C ASN A 145 -27.01 4.97 -6.82
N ASN A 146 -28.35 4.95 -6.79
CA ASN A 146 -29.11 5.55 -5.68
C ASN A 146 -28.89 4.88 -4.30
N GLN A 147 -28.29 3.69 -4.27
CA GLN A 147 -28.08 2.89 -3.05
C GLN A 147 -26.60 2.63 -2.76
N ARG A 148 -25.68 3.17 -3.57
CA ARG A 148 -24.25 2.90 -3.48
C ARG A 148 -23.42 4.08 -3.92
N PHE A 149 -22.33 4.29 -3.21
CA PHE A 149 -21.31 5.24 -3.60
C PHE A 149 -19.92 4.68 -3.34
N ILE A 150 -18.92 5.24 -4.02
CA ILE A 150 -17.52 4.83 -3.92
C ILE A 150 -16.74 5.98 -3.29
N GLY A 151 -16.07 5.71 -2.18
CA GLY A 151 -15.04 6.59 -1.62
C GLY A 151 -13.67 6.25 -2.18
N MET A 152 -12.94 7.28 -2.61
CA MET A 152 -11.59 7.15 -3.14
C MET A 152 -10.57 7.73 -2.16
N PHE A 153 -9.51 6.97 -1.88
CA PHE A 153 -8.44 7.36 -0.97
C PHE A 153 -7.09 7.18 -1.61
N ASP A 154 -6.27 8.23 -1.63
CA ASP A 154 -4.91 8.17 -2.16
C ASP A 154 -3.92 8.19 -1.00
N VAL A 155 -3.12 7.14 -0.86
CA VAL A 155 -1.90 7.15 -0.06
C VAL A 155 -0.80 7.65 -0.97
N VAL A 156 -0.48 8.94 -0.85
CA VAL A 156 0.57 9.58 -1.64
C VAL A 156 1.96 9.30 -1.05
N ASN A 157 2.99 9.38 -1.90
CA ASN A 157 4.40 9.25 -1.51
C ASN A 157 4.69 7.95 -0.76
N THR A 158 4.19 6.83 -1.28
CA THR A 158 4.28 5.55 -0.57
C THR A 158 5.72 5.05 -0.42
N THR A 159 6.02 4.53 0.76
CA THR A 159 7.31 3.94 1.13
C THR A 159 7.11 2.51 1.64
N LYS A 160 8.17 1.70 1.75
CA LYS A 160 8.02 0.33 2.31
C LYS A 160 7.32 0.31 3.67
N GLN A 161 7.46 1.35 4.49
CA GLN A 161 6.80 1.49 5.80
C GLN A 161 5.28 1.65 5.71
N ASP A 162 4.76 2.10 4.56
CA ASP A 162 3.32 2.24 4.34
C ASP A 162 2.65 0.92 3.99
N SER A 163 3.44 -0.14 3.80
CA SER A 163 2.91 -1.48 3.62
C SER A 163 2.22 -1.94 4.90
N GLY A 164 1.02 -2.47 4.77
CA GLY A 164 0.23 -2.87 5.91
C GLY A 164 -1.21 -3.13 5.54
N ARG A 165 -2.05 -3.32 6.57
CA ARG A 165 -3.47 -3.55 6.41
C ARG A 165 -4.26 -2.27 6.61
N TYR A 166 -5.17 -2.00 5.68
CA TYR A 166 -6.04 -0.83 5.66
C TYR A 166 -7.49 -1.27 5.56
N ARG A 167 -8.42 -0.53 6.17
CA ARG A 167 -9.86 -0.75 6.04
C ARG A 167 -10.60 0.56 5.93
N CYS A 168 -11.77 0.52 5.31
CA CYS A 168 -12.67 1.66 5.17
C CYS A 168 -13.63 1.70 6.36
N ILE A 169 -13.85 2.88 6.92
CA ILE A 169 -14.83 3.12 7.99
C ILE A 169 -15.73 4.28 7.58
N VAL A 170 -17.03 4.05 7.60
CA VAL A 170 -18.05 5.10 7.40
C VAL A 170 -18.85 5.29 8.68
N HIS A 171 -18.98 6.53 9.13
CA HIS A 171 -19.84 6.92 10.24
C HIS A 171 -20.99 7.76 9.69
N SER A 172 -22.22 7.36 9.99
CA SER A 172 -23.43 8.15 9.75
C SER A 172 -24.16 8.39 11.07
N ASN A 173 -25.27 9.14 11.01
CA ASN A 173 -26.11 9.36 12.19
C ASN A 173 -26.82 8.08 12.67
N ILE A 174 -26.93 7.06 11.81
CA ILE A 174 -27.67 5.83 12.07
C ILE A 174 -26.73 4.73 12.56
N GLY A 175 -25.48 4.73 12.11
CA GLY A 175 -24.53 3.69 12.48
C GLY A 175 -23.16 3.83 11.85
N VAL A 176 -22.40 2.75 11.96
CA VAL A 176 -21.02 2.65 11.48
C VAL A 176 -20.88 1.44 10.56
N GLY A 177 -20.39 1.67 9.34
CA GLY A 177 -20.01 0.61 8.42
C GLY A 177 -18.51 0.37 8.45
N VAL A 178 -18.08 -0.89 8.52
CA VAL A 178 -16.67 -1.29 8.56
C VAL A 178 -16.39 -2.39 7.54
N SER A 179 -15.43 -2.14 6.65
CA SER A 179 -14.95 -3.15 5.69
C SER A 179 -13.98 -4.15 6.32
N ASN A 180 -13.76 -5.27 5.64
CA ASN A 180 -12.59 -6.10 5.88
C ASN A 180 -11.28 -5.30 5.69
N TYR A 181 -10.19 -5.80 6.26
CA TYR A 181 -8.86 -5.30 5.91
C TYR A 181 -8.44 -5.73 4.50
N GLY A 182 -7.96 -4.78 3.72
CA GLY A 182 -7.18 -4.99 2.50
C GLY A 182 -5.67 -4.82 2.79
N GLU A 183 -4.84 -5.60 2.11
CA GLU A 183 -3.39 -5.54 2.27
C GLU A 183 -2.75 -4.66 1.20
N LEU A 184 -1.97 -3.67 1.63
CA LEU A 184 -1.12 -2.84 0.79
C LEU A 184 0.31 -3.32 0.93
N THR A 185 0.90 -3.76 -0.17
CA THR A 185 2.31 -4.17 -0.21
C THR A 185 3.05 -3.32 -1.24
N ILE A 186 3.96 -2.49 -0.76
CA ILE A 186 4.76 -1.63 -1.61
C ILE A 186 6.03 -2.37 -2.00
N LYS A 187 6.20 -2.57 -3.30
CA LYS A 187 7.32 -3.30 -3.90
C LYS A 187 8.33 -2.33 -4.46
N GLN A 188 9.60 -2.59 -4.19
CA GLN A 188 10.70 -1.80 -4.71
C GLN A 188 11.12 -2.33 -6.10
N PRO A 189 11.26 -1.48 -7.11
CA PRO A 189 11.77 -1.88 -8.42
C PRO A 189 13.19 -2.49 -8.32
N PRO A 190 13.50 -3.49 -9.15
CA PRO A 190 14.75 -4.25 -9.06
C PRO A 190 15.94 -3.49 -9.67
N VAL A 191 17.08 -3.49 -8.98
CA VAL A 191 18.34 -2.85 -9.45
C VAL A 191 19.50 -3.85 -9.32
N PRO A 192 20.26 -4.14 -10.40
CA PRO A 192 21.45 -4.98 -10.32
C PRO A 192 22.48 -4.43 -9.30
N ILE A 193 23.09 -5.33 -8.51
CA ILE A 193 24.08 -4.93 -7.49
C ILE A 193 25.46 -4.70 -8.13
N ALA A 194 25.75 -5.36 -9.25
CA ALA A 194 27.05 -5.33 -9.91
C ALA A 194 26.93 -4.94 -11.39
N PRO A 195 27.96 -4.31 -11.98
CA PRO A 195 27.99 -4.00 -13.41
C PRO A 195 28.02 -5.27 -14.26
N PRO A 196 27.62 -5.24 -15.54
CA PRO A 196 27.81 -6.37 -16.43
C PRO A 196 29.31 -6.67 -16.62
N GLN A 197 29.65 -7.94 -16.89
CA GLN A 197 31.04 -8.34 -17.11
C GLN A 197 31.38 -8.27 -18.60
N LEU A 198 32.57 -7.76 -18.92
CA LEU A 198 33.09 -7.72 -20.29
C LEU A 198 33.73 -9.05 -20.65
N MET A 199 33.21 -9.71 -21.69
CA MET A 199 33.70 -11.03 -22.14
C MET A 199 34.65 -10.91 -23.33
N ALA A 200 34.33 -10.06 -24.31
CA ALA A 200 35.18 -9.81 -25.47
C ALA A 200 34.96 -8.42 -26.06
N VAL A 201 36.01 -7.90 -26.70
CA VAL A 201 36.02 -6.58 -27.33
C VAL A 201 36.40 -6.72 -28.81
N GLY A 202 35.54 -6.19 -29.69
CA GLY A 202 35.78 -6.03 -31.11
C GLY A 202 35.89 -4.55 -31.51
N ALA A 203 36.14 -4.30 -32.79
CA ALA A 203 36.17 -2.93 -33.32
C ALA A 203 34.78 -2.28 -33.36
N THR A 204 33.74 -3.08 -33.61
CA THR A 204 32.35 -2.60 -33.75
C THR A 204 31.37 -3.35 -32.87
N TYR A 205 31.88 -4.06 -31.85
CA TYR A 205 31.03 -4.83 -30.93
C TYR A 205 31.67 -5.02 -29.55
N LEU A 206 30.82 -5.24 -28.56
CA LEU A 206 31.17 -5.67 -27.21
C LEU A 206 30.34 -6.90 -26.84
N TRP A 207 30.99 -7.92 -26.29
CA TRP A 207 30.30 -9.06 -25.70
C TRP A 207 30.28 -8.91 -24.18
N ILE A 208 29.09 -8.97 -23.60
CA ILE A 208 28.88 -8.81 -22.17
C ILE A 208 28.13 -10.00 -21.57
N GLN A 209 28.32 -10.18 -20.27
CA GLN A 209 27.54 -11.07 -19.42
C GLN A 209 26.78 -10.22 -18.40
N LEU A 210 25.45 -10.32 -18.39
CA LEU A 210 24.56 -9.60 -17.49
C LEU A 210 24.72 -10.13 -16.07
N ASN A 211 24.96 -9.24 -15.10
CA ASN A 211 24.97 -9.55 -13.66
C ASN A 211 23.60 -9.29 -13.03
N ALA A 212 22.56 -9.95 -13.56
CA ALA A 212 21.15 -9.70 -13.22
C ALA A 212 20.55 -10.70 -12.21
N ASN A 213 21.36 -11.57 -11.60
CA ASN A 213 20.90 -12.56 -10.62
C ASN A 213 20.90 -12.04 -9.18
N SER A 214 21.80 -11.10 -8.88
CA SER A 214 21.92 -10.45 -7.58
C SER A 214 21.41 -9.02 -7.70
N ILE A 215 20.26 -8.76 -7.09
CA ILE A 215 19.51 -7.51 -7.24
C ILE A 215 19.15 -6.92 -5.87
N ASN A 216 19.13 -5.60 -5.80
CA ASN A 216 18.37 -4.87 -4.78
C ASN A 216 16.93 -4.72 -5.24
N GLY A 217 15.98 -4.61 -4.30
CA GLY A 217 14.55 -4.50 -4.60
C GLY A 217 13.83 -5.84 -4.63
N ASP A 218 12.64 -5.87 -5.23
CA ASP A 218 11.74 -7.02 -5.24
C ASP A 218 11.65 -7.67 -6.63
N GLY A 219 11.52 -9.00 -6.66
CA GLY A 219 11.18 -9.77 -7.86
C GLY A 219 9.67 -10.01 -8.04
N PRO A 220 9.25 -10.84 -9.00
CA PRO A 220 10.06 -11.51 -10.03
C PRO A 220 10.45 -10.55 -11.17
N ILE A 221 11.53 -10.86 -11.90
CA ILE A 221 11.95 -10.10 -13.09
C ILE A 221 11.24 -10.66 -14.31
N ILE A 222 10.53 -9.79 -15.06
CA ILE A 222 9.85 -10.17 -16.30
C ILE A 222 10.60 -9.73 -17.55
N ASN A 223 11.25 -8.56 -17.53
CA ASN A 223 12.03 -8.06 -18.66
C ASN A 223 13.43 -7.60 -18.20
N ARG A 224 14.39 -7.70 -19.12
CA ARG A 224 15.76 -7.22 -18.96
C ARG A 224 16.13 -6.42 -20.20
N GLU A 225 16.75 -5.28 -20.00
CA GLU A 225 17.21 -4.41 -21.07
C GLU A 225 18.66 -4.01 -20.78
N VAL A 226 19.43 -3.83 -21.85
CA VAL A 226 20.78 -3.28 -21.79
C VAL A 226 20.71 -1.87 -22.36
N GLU A 227 21.04 -0.90 -21.52
CA GLU A 227 21.21 0.49 -21.88
C GLU A 227 22.68 0.73 -22.14
N TYR A 228 23.02 1.36 -23.26
CA TYR A 228 24.39 1.73 -23.56
C TYR A 228 24.46 3.10 -24.22
N ARG A 229 25.51 3.85 -23.90
CA ARG A 229 25.74 5.19 -24.42
C ARG A 229 27.22 5.47 -24.60
N THR A 230 27.56 6.37 -25.50
CA THR A 230 28.93 6.89 -25.58
C THR A 230 29.21 7.76 -24.36
N VAL A 231 30.45 7.77 -23.86
CA VAL A 231 30.85 8.64 -22.75
C VAL A 231 30.71 10.13 -23.12
N SER A 232 30.82 10.46 -24.40
CA SER A 232 30.52 11.79 -24.94
C SER A 232 29.04 12.17 -24.92
N GLY A 233 28.13 11.20 -24.72
CA GLY A 233 26.67 11.39 -24.76
C GLY A 233 26.09 11.55 -26.16
N THR A 234 26.88 11.34 -27.22
CA THR A 234 26.45 11.49 -28.62
C THR A 234 25.53 10.37 -29.11
N MET A 235 25.59 9.19 -28.50
CA MET A 235 24.73 8.06 -28.80
C MET A 235 24.21 7.43 -27.53
N TYR A 236 22.96 7.00 -27.58
CA TYR A 236 22.23 6.29 -26.53
C TYR A 236 21.30 5.28 -27.21
N ASP A 237 21.27 4.06 -26.70
CA ASP A 237 20.34 3.03 -27.17
C ASP A 237 19.96 2.08 -26.02
N LEU A 238 18.79 1.46 -26.16
CA LEU A 238 18.19 0.55 -25.19
C LEU A 238 17.72 -0.70 -25.92
N GLN A 239 18.28 -1.86 -25.57
CA GLN A 239 17.99 -3.12 -26.24
C GLN A 239 17.42 -4.15 -25.26
N PRO A 240 16.27 -4.80 -25.57
CA PRO A 240 15.79 -5.93 -24.79
C PRO A 240 16.71 -7.15 -24.93
N VAL A 241 16.88 -7.89 -23.84
CA VAL A 241 17.80 -9.04 -23.78
C VAL A 241 17.15 -10.25 -23.11
N ASP A 242 17.09 -11.36 -23.85
CA ASP A 242 16.52 -12.61 -23.36
C ASP A 242 17.52 -13.49 -22.60
N LYS A 243 18.80 -13.43 -23.00
CA LYS A 243 19.88 -14.29 -22.48
C LYS A 243 20.81 -13.54 -21.54
N THR A 244 21.51 -14.26 -20.68
CA THR A 244 22.49 -13.66 -19.77
C THR A 244 23.77 -13.21 -20.47
N SER A 245 24.09 -13.78 -21.64
CA SER A 245 25.17 -13.28 -22.51
C SER A 245 24.57 -12.52 -23.68
N HIS A 246 25.10 -11.32 -23.96
CA HIS A 246 24.60 -10.43 -25.00
C HIS A 246 25.73 -9.80 -25.82
N LYS A 247 25.51 -9.66 -27.13
CA LYS A 247 26.44 -8.96 -28.03
C LYS A 247 25.82 -7.62 -28.42
N ILE A 248 26.48 -6.54 -28.04
CA ILE A 248 26.19 -5.20 -28.52
C ILE A 248 26.97 -5.01 -29.81
N GLY A 249 26.29 -4.84 -30.94
CA GLY A 249 26.90 -4.66 -32.26
C GLY A 249 26.73 -3.24 -32.79
N HIS A 250 27.24 -2.99 -34.00
CA HIS A 250 27.10 -1.71 -34.70
C HIS A 250 27.66 -0.51 -33.91
N LEU A 251 28.71 -0.76 -33.12
CA LEU A 251 29.40 0.28 -32.37
C LEU A 251 30.48 0.94 -33.22
N ASP A 252 30.84 2.18 -32.86
CA ASP A 252 31.94 2.91 -33.48
C ASP A 252 33.29 2.39 -32.95
N PRO A 253 34.33 2.26 -33.80
CA PRO A 253 35.68 1.94 -33.37
C PRO A 253 36.30 3.01 -32.46
N ASP A 254 37.26 2.60 -31.63
CA ASP A 254 37.98 3.44 -30.64
C ASP A 254 37.08 4.36 -29.79
N THR A 255 35.88 3.90 -29.50
CA THR A 255 34.87 4.69 -28.81
C THR A 255 34.58 4.07 -27.45
N GLU A 256 34.51 4.94 -26.44
CA GLU A 256 34.25 4.54 -25.06
C GLU A 256 32.75 4.59 -24.75
N TYR A 257 32.25 3.47 -24.22
CA TYR A 257 30.85 3.25 -23.91
C TYR A 257 30.65 3.01 -22.41
N GLU A 258 29.54 3.53 -21.89
CA GLU A 258 28.95 3.12 -20.62
C GLU A 258 27.79 2.17 -20.89
N ILE A 259 27.79 1.02 -20.23
CA ILE A 259 26.78 -0.03 -20.40
C ILE A 259 26.19 -0.38 -19.04
N SER A 260 24.88 -0.22 -18.91
CA SER A 260 24.11 -0.57 -17.72
C SER A 260 23.00 -1.57 -18.05
N VAL A 261 22.55 -2.30 -17.04
CA VAL A 261 21.43 -3.25 -17.16
C VAL A 261 20.25 -2.68 -16.42
N LEU A 262 19.09 -2.65 -17.08
CA LEU A 262 17.80 -2.33 -16.49
C LEU A 262 16.99 -3.60 -16.31
N LEU A 263 16.32 -3.69 -15.17
CA LEU A 263 15.45 -4.81 -14.83
C LEU A 263 14.05 -4.31 -14.57
N THR A 264 13.07 -5.08 -15.03
CA THR A 264 11.66 -4.73 -14.89
C THR A 264 10.90 -5.86 -14.22
N ARG A 265 10.20 -5.52 -13.13
CA ARG A 265 9.21 -6.41 -12.48
C ARG A 265 7.80 -6.12 -13.01
N PRO A 266 6.81 -7.01 -12.77
CA PRO A 266 5.43 -6.76 -13.17
C PRO A 266 4.85 -5.47 -12.61
N LEU A 267 3.80 -5.00 -13.28
CA LEU A 267 3.03 -3.79 -12.98
C LEU A 267 3.74 -2.48 -13.38
N GLU A 268 2.94 -1.42 -13.47
CA GLU A 268 3.40 -0.08 -13.83
C GLU A 268 4.38 0.46 -12.77
N GLY A 269 5.45 1.12 -13.22
CA GLY A 269 6.56 1.55 -12.35
C GLY A 269 7.49 0.42 -11.89
N GLY A 270 7.39 -0.77 -12.50
CA GLY A 270 8.22 -1.92 -12.17
C GLY A 270 9.66 -1.87 -12.70
N THR A 271 10.00 -0.96 -13.60
CA THR A 271 11.38 -0.78 -14.09
C THR A 271 12.21 -0.06 -13.04
N GLY A 272 13.29 -0.70 -12.60
CA GLY A 272 14.22 -0.11 -11.65
C GLY A 272 15.22 0.84 -12.29
N ALA A 273 15.96 1.54 -11.44
CA ALA A 273 17.08 2.34 -11.90
C ALA A 273 18.14 1.45 -12.60
N PRO A 274 18.93 2.02 -13.53
CA PRO A 274 20.05 1.31 -14.13
C PRO A 274 21.02 0.81 -13.05
N GLY A 275 21.54 -0.41 -13.23
CA GLY A 275 22.62 -0.92 -12.38
C GLY A 275 23.94 -0.14 -12.60
N PRO A 276 24.98 -0.44 -11.79
CA PRO A 276 26.30 0.15 -11.97
C PRO A 276 26.81 -0.03 -13.42
N PRO A 277 27.40 1.00 -14.04
CA PRO A 277 27.83 0.90 -15.43
C PRO A 277 29.14 0.14 -15.57
N LEU A 278 29.24 -0.68 -16.62
CA LEU A 278 30.51 -1.13 -17.19
C LEU A 278 31.02 -0.06 -18.15
N ARG A 279 32.28 0.36 -17.99
CA ARG A 279 32.97 1.19 -18.97
C ARG A 279 33.86 0.32 -19.85
N ALA A 280 33.68 0.39 -21.16
CA ALA A 280 34.48 -0.36 -22.12
C ALA A 280 34.70 0.44 -23.40
N ARG A 281 35.90 0.30 -23.97
CA ARG A 281 36.28 0.92 -25.23
C ARG A 281 36.40 -0.13 -26.33
N THR A 282 35.79 0.13 -27.48
CA THR A 282 35.95 -0.73 -28.66
C THR A 282 37.37 -0.68 -29.20
N LYS A 283 37.77 -1.74 -29.92
CA LYS A 283 39.06 -1.74 -30.63
C LYS A 283 39.02 -0.81 -31.83
N CYS A 284 40.18 -0.58 -32.42
CA CYS A 284 40.29 0.13 -33.67
C CYS A 284 39.98 -0.80 -34.84
N ALA A 285 39.46 -0.24 -35.94
CA ALA A 285 39.17 -1.00 -37.15
C ALA A 285 40.45 -1.30 -37.96
N GLY A 286 41.49 -0.46 -37.85
CA GLY A 286 42.82 -0.64 -38.45
C GLY A 286 43.93 -1.08 -37.48
N ASN A 287 45.16 -1.16 -37.99
CA ASN A 287 46.35 -1.39 -37.16
C ASN A 287 46.63 -0.16 -36.28
N ARG A 288 47.09 -0.41 -35.05
CA ARG A 288 47.66 0.65 -34.21
C ARG A 288 49.07 0.95 -34.69
N ASP A 289 49.37 2.23 -34.92
CA ASP A 289 50.75 2.66 -35.15
C ASP A 289 51.59 2.52 -33.87
N HIS A 290 52.90 2.67 -34.01
CA HIS A 290 53.86 2.67 -32.90
C HIS A 290 53.56 3.72 -31.81
N LEU A 291 52.71 4.71 -32.10
CA LEU A 291 52.24 5.75 -31.17
C LEU A 291 50.88 5.42 -30.50
N GLY A 292 50.27 4.28 -30.84
CA GLY A 292 48.98 3.85 -30.29
C GLY A 292 47.75 4.50 -30.94
N CYS A 293 47.93 5.34 -31.95
CA CYS A 293 46.85 5.96 -32.72
C CYS A 293 46.26 4.98 -33.74
N CYS A 294 44.96 5.16 -34.03
CA CYS A 294 44.19 4.28 -34.89
C CYS A 294 43.93 4.92 -36.25
N PHE A 295 44.17 4.13 -37.31
CA PHE A 295 43.97 4.49 -38.72
C PHE A 295 42.67 3.91 -39.27
#